data_AF-A0AAV4C8G0-F1
#
_entry.id   AF-A0AAV4C8G0-F1
#
_cell.length_a   1.000
_cell.length_b   1.000
_cell.length_c   1.000
_cell.angle_alpha   90.00
_cell.angle_beta   90.00
_cell.angle_gamma   90.00
#
_symmetry.space_group_name_H-M   'P 1'
#
loop_
_entity.id
_entity.type
_entity.pdbx_description
1 polymer ?
#
loop_
_entity_poly.entity_id
_entity_poly.type
_entity_poly.pdbx_seq_one_letter_code
_entity_poly.pdbx_strand_id
1 'polypeptide(L)'
;MHFLIEKRHIRFQQLNSLEGNKKNAVKGHEIKSTSEDGRHKHFTHCYDPVVKTVQPSLKTGRKWKVTESVDEAKECLKEVIGQTQTDRRGLGSTTAKRWSKTEGKQKKGHIIDEIRNKKDSTHVQKAVQQPQQGQWTNWDTAIQRSLTWNDIWHMASLRISFLIRSVYDLLPSNANLIRWGKKDDPTCPLCQNRQTTEHVLSSCKVALSQGRYTWRHNRVLQELASVISIAKGKSSPLQQAQQYSPQKVESKNGTESRLQ
;
A
#
# COMPACT_ATOMS: atom_id res chain seq x y z
N MET A 1 12.11 6.72 -22.01
CA MET A 1 12.60 5.67 -21.09
C MET A 1 13.28 6.20 -19.81
N HIS A 2 13.53 7.52 -19.68
CA HIS A 2 14.15 8.13 -18.49
C HIS A 2 13.20 8.29 -17.27
N PHE A 3 11.88 8.31 -17.49
CA PHE A 3 10.86 8.51 -16.45
C PHE A 3 10.51 7.25 -15.62
N LEU A 4 10.90 6.06 -16.07
CA LEU A 4 10.57 4.79 -15.39
C LEU A 4 11.60 4.41 -14.30
N ILE A 5 12.81 4.96 -14.36
CA ILE A 5 13.87 4.72 -13.37
C ILE A 5 13.68 5.63 -12.14
N GLU A 6 13.22 6.86 -12.36
CA GLU A 6 13.03 7.86 -11.31
C GLU A 6 11.88 7.51 -10.33
N LYS A 7 10.81 6.88 -10.84
CA LYS A 7 9.71 6.38 -9.99
C LYS A 7 10.09 5.15 -9.15
N ARG A 8 11.10 4.37 -9.56
CA ARG A 8 11.61 3.23 -8.77
C ARG A 8 12.42 3.69 -7.56
N HIS A 9 13.13 4.81 -7.68
CA HIS A 9 14.04 5.32 -6.64
C HIS A 9 13.31 6.07 -5.51
N ILE A 10 12.25 6.82 -5.82
CA ILE A 10 11.41 7.48 -4.79
C ILE A 10 10.69 6.43 -3.93
N ARG A 11 10.29 5.29 -4.53
CA ARG A 11 9.67 4.16 -3.83
C ARG A 11 10.64 3.48 -2.83
N PHE A 12 11.95 3.58 -3.04
CA PHE A 12 12.98 2.95 -2.20
C PHE A 12 13.28 3.77 -0.93
N GLN A 13 13.27 5.10 -0.99
CA GLN A 13 13.52 5.95 0.18
C GLN A 13 12.31 6.06 1.13
N GLN A 14 11.07 6.00 0.62
CA GLN A 14 9.88 5.98 1.48
C GLN A 14 9.68 4.64 2.20
N LEU A 15 10.23 3.54 1.67
CA LEU A 15 10.23 2.24 2.37
C LEU A 15 11.22 2.23 3.55
N ASN A 16 12.40 2.85 3.42
CA ASN A 16 13.42 2.92 4.47
C ASN A 16 13.00 3.77 5.69
N SER A 17 12.12 4.76 5.51
CA SER A 17 11.58 5.54 6.63
C SER A 17 10.51 4.77 7.43
N LEU A 18 9.88 3.75 6.84
CA LEU A 18 8.87 2.88 7.47
C LEU A 18 9.46 1.61 8.09
N GLU A 19 10.75 1.30 7.87
CA GLU A 19 11.42 0.12 8.44
C GLU A 19 11.75 0.25 9.94
N GLY A 20 11.72 1.47 10.48
CA GLY A 20 11.91 1.70 11.91
C GLY A 20 10.82 1.07 12.81
N ASN A 21 9.66 0.70 12.25
CA ASN A 21 8.49 0.31 13.02
C ASN A 21 7.83 -1.03 12.63
N LYS A 22 8.48 -1.85 11.78
CA LYS A 22 7.95 -3.14 11.29
C LYS A 22 8.45 -4.37 12.05
N LYS A 23 8.95 -4.21 13.27
CA LYS A 23 9.22 -5.36 14.14
C LYS A 23 7.88 -5.84 14.69
N ASN A 24 7.45 -7.03 14.24
CA ASN A 24 6.32 -7.85 14.74
C ASN A 24 5.05 -7.84 13.87
N ALA A 25 5.03 -8.56 12.74
CA ALA A 25 3.76 -9.11 12.21
C ALA A 25 3.86 -10.26 11.19
N VAL A 26 5.04 -10.87 10.94
CA VAL A 26 5.14 -12.07 10.07
C VAL A 26 5.99 -13.12 10.77
N LYS A 27 5.41 -13.79 11.79
CA LYS A 27 6.20 -14.55 12.78
C LYS A 27 6.44 -16.04 12.50
N GLY A 28 5.75 -16.67 11.55
CA GLY A 28 5.83 -18.13 11.41
C GLY A 28 7.00 -18.64 10.58
N HIS A 29 7.02 -18.27 9.30
CA HIS A 29 7.93 -18.84 8.31
C HIS A 29 9.16 -17.96 8.02
N GLU A 30 8.98 -16.64 8.15
CA GLU A 30 10.00 -15.60 7.91
C GLU A 30 10.96 -15.45 9.09
N ILE A 31 10.53 -15.77 10.31
CA ILE A 31 11.44 -15.83 11.48
C ILE A 31 12.45 -16.96 11.34
N LYS A 32 12.05 -18.12 10.80
CA LYS A 32 12.97 -19.23 10.59
C LYS A 32 14.03 -18.90 9.56
N SER A 33 13.62 -18.35 8.40
CA SER A 33 14.57 -17.94 7.36
C SER A 33 15.50 -16.82 7.84
N THR A 34 14.99 -15.77 8.50
CA THR A 34 15.81 -14.66 9.04
C THR A 34 16.70 -15.07 10.24
N SER A 35 16.30 -16.08 11.02
CA SER A 35 17.11 -16.68 12.09
C SER A 35 18.22 -17.58 11.56
N GLU A 36 17.93 -18.39 10.53
CA GLU A 36 18.90 -19.26 9.86
C GLU A 36 19.90 -18.44 9.05
N ASP A 37 19.42 -17.40 8.36
CA ASP A 37 20.18 -16.28 7.83
C ASP A 37 21.16 -15.73 8.86
N GLY A 38 20.66 -15.32 10.03
CA GLY A 38 21.48 -14.79 11.12
C GLY A 38 22.57 -15.78 11.57
N ARG A 39 22.26 -17.08 11.62
CA ARG A 39 23.20 -18.14 11.99
C ARG A 39 24.29 -18.36 10.94
N HIS A 40 24.00 -18.38 9.64
CA HIS A 40 25.02 -18.56 8.59
C HIS A 40 26.07 -17.46 8.64
N LYS A 41 25.58 -16.25 8.92
CA LYS A 41 26.34 -15.01 9.01
C LYS A 41 27.20 -14.94 10.26
N HIS A 42 26.77 -15.58 11.35
CA HIS A 42 27.60 -15.76 12.54
C HIS A 42 28.82 -16.61 12.22
N PHE A 43 28.67 -17.65 11.39
CA PHE A 43 29.75 -18.58 11.09
C PHE A 43 30.77 -18.05 10.06
N THR A 44 30.31 -17.40 8.99
CA THR A 44 31.19 -16.90 7.90
C THR A 44 31.98 -15.62 8.24
N HIS A 45 31.46 -14.81 9.17
CA HIS A 45 32.08 -13.56 9.61
C HIS A 45 32.29 -13.53 11.13
N CYS A 46 32.47 -14.70 11.75
CA CYS A 46 32.93 -14.81 13.14
C CYS A 46 34.37 -14.29 13.23
N TYR A 47 34.76 -13.67 14.34
CA TYR A 47 36.19 -13.45 14.62
C TYR A 47 36.89 -14.73 15.09
N ASP A 48 36.12 -15.69 15.62
CA ASP A 48 36.63 -16.95 16.13
C ASP A 48 37.18 -17.84 14.98
N PRO A 49 38.48 -18.17 15.02
CA PRO A 49 39.11 -19.00 14.00
C PRO A 49 38.52 -20.42 13.94
N VAL A 50 38.08 -21.01 15.06
CA VAL A 50 37.52 -22.37 15.10
C VAL A 50 36.22 -22.43 14.30
N VAL A 51 35.38 -21.41 14.48
CA VAL A 51 34.10 -21.29 13.80
C VAL A 51 34.25 -21.13 12.29
N LYS A 52 35.28 -20.38 11.84
CA LYS A 52 35.60 -20.25 10.41
C LYS A 52 36.05 -21.56 9.78
N THR A 53 36.78 -22.39 10.53
CA THR A 53 37.29 -23.68 10.06
C THR A 53 36.18 -24.72 9.96
N VAL A 54 35.26 -24.75 10.92
CA VAL A 54 34.21 -25.76 11.00
C VAL A 54 33.11 -25.56 9.95
N GLN A 55 32.86 -24.31 9.50
CA GLN A 55 31.77 -23.93 8.57
C GLN A 55 30.51 -24.80 8.73
N PRO A 56 29.85 -24.76 9.90
CA PRO A 56 28.77 -25.69 10.20
C PRO A 56 27.66 -25.58 9.17
N SER A 57 27.31 -26.71 8.57
CA SER A 57 26.24 -26.78 7.58
C SER A 57 24.94 -26.32 8.21
N LEU A 58 24.31 -25.31 7.62
CA LEU A 58 22.99 -24.91 8.06
C LEU A 58 21.94 -25.84 7.46
N LYS A 59 21.15 -26.45 8.34
CA LYS A 59 19.94 -27.18 7.96
C LYS A 59 18.89 -26.18 7.49
N THR A 60 18.98 -25.78 6.23
CA THR A 60 17.98 -24.96 5.56
C THR A 60 17.06 -25.86 4.74
N GLY A 61 15.80 -25.46 4.56
CA GLY A 61 14.81 -26.28 3.88
C GLY A 61 15.15 -26.54 2.40
N ARG A 62 14.50 -27.54 1.77
CA ARG A 62 14.75 -27.93 0.37
C ARG A 62 14.67 -26.78 -0.66
N LYS A 63 13.85 -25.76 -0.40
CA LYS A 63 13.53 -24.69 -1.36
C LYS A 63 14.46 -23.49 -1.27
N TRP A 64 15.30 -23.38 -0.26
CA TRP A 64 16.10 -22.20 -0.04
C TRP A 64 17.43 -22.55 0.60
N LYS A 65 18.52 -22.14 -0.04
CA LYS A 65 19.89 -22.36 0.41
C LYS A 65 20.53 -21.02 0.73
N VAL A 66 21.14 -20.93 1.90
CA VAL A 66 21.66 -19.66 2.42
C VAL A 66 22.94 -19.25 1.71
N THR A 67 23.84 -20.19 1.40
CA THR A 67 25.11 -19.90 0.70
C THR A 67 24.85 -19.25 -0.66
N GLU A 68 24.02 -19.87 -1.48
CA GLU A 68 23.61 -19.37 -2.80
C GLU A 68 22.97 -17.97 -2.70
N SER A 69 22.06 -17.76 -1.76
CA SER A 69 21.37 -16.48 -1.58
C SER A 69 22.31 -15.36 -1.13
N VAL A 70 23.28 -15.68 -0.26
CA VAL A 70 24.28 -14.73 0.22
C VAL A 70 25.26 -14.38 -0.90
N ASP A 71 25.68 -15.36 -1.69
CA ASP A 71 26.61 -15.11 -2.79
C ASP A 71 25.95 -14.30 -3.90
N GLU A 72 24.73 -14.65 -4.31
CA GLU A 72 23.93 -13.83 -5.23
C GLU A 72 23.75 -12.39 -4.73
N ALA A 73 23.45 -12.21 -3.44
CA ALA A 73 23.30 -10.87 -2.86
C ALA A 73 24.62 -10.09 -2.87
N LYS A 74 25.76 -10.75 -2.58
CA LYS A 74 27.08 -10.12 -2.73
C LYS A 74 27.34 -9.70 -4.17
N GLU A 75 26.91 -10.50 -5.16
CA GLU A 75 27.03 -10.15 -6.58
C GLU A 75 26.19 -8.96 -6.97
N CYS A 76 24.93 -8.89 -6.54
CA CYS A 76 24.05 -7.75 -6.79
C CYS A 76 24.52 -6.45 -6.11
N LEU A 77 25.23 -6.58 -4.98
CA LEU A 77 25.87 -5.46 -4.29
C LEU A 77 27.22 -5.05 -4.90
N LYS A 78 27.74 -5.79 -5.88
CA LYS A 78 28.91 -5.34 -6.66
C LYS A 78 28.51 -4.05 -7.38
N GLU A 79 29.35 -3.04 -7.25
CA GLU A 79 28.94 -1.65 -7.48
C GLU A 79 28.53 -1.35 -8.93
N VAL A 80 27.37 -0.72 -9.09
CA VAL A 80 27.09 0.14 -10.25
C VAL A 80 27.76 1.49 -9.99
N ILE A 81 28.64 1.91 -10.90
CA ILE A 81 29.43 3.14 -10.75
C ILE A 81 28.52 4.37 -10.91
N GLY A 82 28.33 5.13 -9.83
CA GLY A 82 27.70 6.46 -9.86
C GLY A 82 26.60 6.64 -8.82
N GLN A 83 26.68 7.71 -8.03
CA GLN A 83 25.56 8.14 -7.21
C GLN A 83 24.60 8.97 -8.06
N THR A 84 23.33 8.57 -8.12
CA THR A 84 22.28 9.47 -8.61
C THR A 84 21.95 10.51 -7.55
N GLN A 85 21.51 11.69 -7.97
CA GLN A 85 21.00 12.70 -7.06
C GLN A 85 19.69 12.19 -6.43
N THR A 86 19.71 11.96 -5.11
CA THR A 86 18.55 11.45 -4.38
C THR A 86 17.74 12.56 -3.70
N ASP A 87 18.39 13.69 -3.40
CA ASP A 87 17.80 14.84 -2.72
C ASP A 87 18.06 16.14 -3.50
N ARG A 88 17.33 17.21 -3.15
CA ARG A 88 17.58 18.58 -3.66
C ARG A 88 18.92 19.19 -3.22
N ARG A 89 19.73 18.47 -2.44
CA ARG A 89 21.03 18.94 -1.93
C ARG A 89 22.16 18.95 -2.98
N GLY A 90 21.90 18.41 -4.17
CA GLY A 90 22.88 18.36 -5.27
C GLY A 90 23.81 17.15 -5.23
N LEU A 91 24.46 16.89 -6.37
CA LEU A 91 25.46 15.83 -6.52
C LEU A 91 26.67 16.12 -5.61
N GLY A 92 27.15 15.12 -4.88
CA GLY A 92 28.29 15.24 -3.97
C GLY A 92 27.98 15.69 -2.54
N SER A 93 26.74 16.13 -2.25
CA SER A 93 26.35 16.54 -0.88
C SER A 93 26.27 15.36 0.10
N THR A 94 25.87 14.18 -0.38
CA THR A 94 25.81 12.95 0.43
C THR A 94 27.02 12.07 0.12
N THR A 95 27.84 11.79 1.12
CA THR A 95 28.84 10.72 1.04
C THR A 95 28.13 9.37 1.09
N ALA A 96 27.87 8.74 -0.06
CA ALA A 96 27.37 7.36 -0.01
C ALA A 96 28.49 6.48 0.57
N LYS A 97 28.15 5.77 1.65
CA LYS A 97 29.02 4.69 2.13
C LYS A 97 28.94 3.56 1.13
N ARG A 98 30.05 3.38 0.43
CA ARG A 98 30.26 2.37 -0.58
C ARG A 98 30.22 0.98 0.04
N TRP A 99 29.49 0.03 -0.56
CA TRP A 99 29.47 -1.37 -0.11
C TRP A 99 30.87 -1.93 0.13
N SER A 100 31.78 -1.70 -0.82
CA SER A 100 33.19 -2.12 -0.76
C SER A 100 33.95 -1.54 0.44
N LYS A 101 33.57 -0.36 0.93
CA LYS A 101 34.15 0.33 2.08
C LYS A 101 33.41 0.06 3.41
N THR A 102 32.30 -0.69 3.37
CA THR A 102 31.60 -1.09 4.60
C THR A 102 32.19 -2.37 5.17
N GLU A 103 32.35 -2.41 6.48
CA GLU A 103 32.87 -3.56 7.21
C GLU A 103 31.96 -3.99 8.36
N GLY A 104 32.19 -5.20 8.87
CA GLY A 104 31.53 -5.72 10.06
C GLY A 104 30.00 -5.74 9.95
N LYS A 105 29.31 -5.13 10.93
CA LYS A 105 27.84 -5.19 11.07
C LYS A 105 27.11 -4.48 9.93
N GLN A 106 27.66 -3.39 9.40
CA GLN A 106 27.05 -2.62 8.31
C GLN A 106 27.06 -3.43 7.01
N LYS A 107 28.20 -4.07 6.71
CA LYS A 107 28.35 -5.01 5.60
C LYS A 107 27.36 -6.17 5.71
N LYS A 108 27.13 -6.67 6.91
CA LYS A 108 26.10 -7.70 7.13
C LYS A 108 24.71 -7.15 6.82
N GLY A 109 24.36 -5.97 7.33
CA GLY A 109 23.07 -5.29 7.12
C GLY A 109 22.68 -5.22 5.65
N HIS A 110 23.54 -4.67 4.79
CA HIS A 110 23.24 -4.54 3.36
C HIS A 110 22.99 -5.89 2.67
N ILE A 111 23.70 -6.97 3.03
CA ILE A 111 23.40 -8.32 2.47
C ILE A 111 22.00 -8.77 2.89
N ILE A 112 21.63 -8.57 4.16
CA ILE A 112 20.30 -8.96 4.65
C ILE A 112 19.22 -8.18 3.90
N ASP A 113 19.41 -6.88 3.77
CA ASP A 113 18.45 -6.01 3.12
C ASP A 113 18.33 -6.34 1.63
N GLU A 114 19.43 -6.67 0.96
CA GLU A 114 19.41 -7.10 -0.44
C GLU A 114 18.68 -8.44 -0.63
N ILE A 115 18.93 -9.43 0.23
CA ILE A 115 18.22 -10.72 0.21
C ILE A 115 16.71 -10.49 0.40
N ARG A 116 16.34 -9.61 1.35
CA ARG A 116 14.93 -9.22 1.56
C ARG A 116 14.34 -8.54 0.35
N ASN A 117 15.05 -7.57 -0.24
CA ASN A 117 14.59 -6.84 -1.42
C ASN A 117 14.38 -7.76 -2.62
N LYS A 118 15.29 -8.71 -2.85
CA LYS A 118 15.15 -9.70 -3.92
C LYS A 118 13.96 -10.61 -3.69
N LYS A 119 13.74 -11.02 -2.44
CA LYS A 119 12.60 -11.85 -2.06
C LYS A 119 11.28 -11.10 -2.21
N ASP A 120 11.22 -9.86 -1.75
CA ASP A 120 10.07 -8.97 -1.87
C ASP A 120 9.77 -8.67 -3.34
N SER A 121 10.80 -8.44 -4.16
CA SER A 121 10.64 -8.26 -5.60
C SER A 121 10.00 -9.49 -6.25
N THR A 122 10.40 -10.70 -5.84
CA THR A 122 9.78 -11.95 -6.31
C THR A 122 8.32 -12.06 -5.86
N HIS A 123 8.01 -11.66 -4.63
CA HIS A 123 6.64 -11.63 -4.13
C HIS A 123 5.77 -10.64 -4.89
N VAL A 124 6.28 -9.44 -5.18
CA VAL A 124 5.60 -8.43 -5.98
C VAL A 124 5.38 -8.92 -7.41
N GLN A 125 6.40 -9.51 -8.05
CA GLN A 125 6.27 -10.09 -9.39
C GLN A 125 5.17 -11.16 -9.44
N LYS A 126 5.09 -12.01 -8.42
CA LYS A 126 4.03 -13.02 -8.32
C LYS A 126 2.67 -12.37 -8.07
N ALA A 127 2.59 -11.34 -7.24
CA ALA A 127 1.35 -10.63 -6.96
C ALA A 127 0.79 -9.96 -8.23
N VAL A 128 1.63 -9.31 -9.04
CA VAL A 128 1.22 -8.69 -10.31
C VAL A 128 0.60 -9.72 -11.28
N GLN A 129 1.07 -10.97 -11.26
CA GLN A 129 0.52 -12.06 -12.07
C GLN A 129 -0.83 -12.60 -11.55
N GLN A 130 -1.27 -12.19 -10.36
CA GLN A 130 -2.51 -12.64 -9.75
C GLN A 130 -3.59 -11.55 -9.90
N PRO A 131 -4.49 -11.65 -10.90
CA PRO A 131 -5.39 -10.56 -11.24
C PRO A 131 -6.42 -10.25 -10.14
N GLN A 132 -6.69 -11.15 -9.19
CA GLN A 132 -7.59 -10.86 -8.07
C GLN A 132 -6.82 -10.60 -6.77
N GLN A 133 -5.97 -11.54 -6.35
CA GLN A 133 -5.23 -11.46 -5.09
C GLN A 133 -4.17 -10.34 -5.14
N GLY A 134 -3.69 -10.01 -6.32
CA GLY A 134 -2.73 -8.94 -6.58
C GLY A 134 -3.36 -7.58 -6.84
N GLN A 135 -4.67 -7.38 -6.69
CA GLN A 135 -5.29 -6.08 -7.00
C GLN A 135 -4.68 -4.90 -6.23
N TRP A 136 -4.09 -5.16 -5.07
CA TRP A 136 -3.36 -4.16 -4.30
C TRP A 136 -2.16 -3.54 -5.05
N THR A 137 -1.65 -4.18 -6.11
CA THR A 137 -0.54 -3.65 -6.93
C THR A 137 -0.99 -2.57 -7.91
N ASN A 138 -2.29 -2.41 -8.16
CA ASN A 138 -2.82 -1.52 -9.21
C ASN A 138 -3.17 -0.11 -8.71
N TRP A 139 -2.97 0.18 -7.43
CA TRP A 139 -3.34 1.45 -6.80
C TRP A 139 -2.29 2.56 -6.95
N ASP A 140 -1.58 2.65 -8.07
CA ASP A 140 -0.50 3.63 -8.27
C ASP A 140 -0.98 5.10 -8.24
N THR A 141 -2.27 5.33 -8.54
CA THR A 141 -2.92 6.66 -8.49
C THR A 141 -3.47 7.00 -7.11
N ALA A 142 -3.58 6.02 -6.20
CA ALA A 142 -4.17 6.23 -4.89
C ALA A 142 -3.18 6.86 -3.91
N ILE A 143 -3.70 7.73 -3.04
CA ILE A 143 -2.91 8.29 -1.94
C ILE A 143 -2.58 7.16 -0.96
N GLN A 144 -1.28 6.98 -0.69
CA GLN A 144 -0.83 6.01 0.30
C GLN A 144 -1.33 6.39 1.69
N ARG A 145 -1.95 5.42 2.36
CA ARG A 145 -2.35 5.53 3.76
C ARG A 145 -1.46 4.63 4.61
N SER A 146 -0.76 5.22 5.57
CA SER A 146 -0.13 4.46 6.64
C SER A 146 -1.16 4.16 7.73
N LEU A 147 -1.18 2.92 8.20
CA LEU A 147 -1.93 2.51 9.39
C LEU A 147 -0.92 1.99 10.40
N THR A 148 -0.88 2.58 11.58
CA THR A 148 -0.09 2.06 12.69
C THR A 148 -0.83 0.90 13.35
N TRP A 149 -0.09 0.07 14.09
CA TRP A 149 -0.71 -1.00 14.87
C TRP A 149 -1.70 -0.44 15.90
N ASN A 150 -1.38 0.71 16.49
CA ASN A 150 -2.26 1.42 17.42
C ASN A 150 -3.58 1.85 16.74
N ASP A 151 -3.51 2.38 15.51
CA ASP A 151 -4.70 2.75 14.76
C ASP A 151 -5.62 1.55 14.54
N ILE A 152 -5.05 0.38 14.22
CA ILE A 152 -5.81 -0.85 13.97
C ILE A 152 -6.52 -1.31 15.25
N TRP A 153 -5.84 -1.29 16.40
CA TRP A 153 -6.43 -1.70 17.68
C TRP A 153 -7.61 -0.85 18.12
N HIS A 154 -7.56 0.46 17.85
CA HIS A 154 -8.62 1.39 18.23
C HIS A 154 -9.67 1.58 17.14
N MET A 155 -9.55 0.88 16.01
CA MET A 155 -10.49 1.00 14.90
C MET A 155 -11.65 0.01 15.04
N ALA A 156 -12.86 0.48 14.74
CA ALA A 156 -14.02 -0.40 14.68
C ALA A 156 -13.79 -1.55 13.67
N SER A 157 -14.19 -2.77 14.05
CA SER A 157 -13.98 -3.99 13.27
C SER A 157 -14.49 -3.88 11.82
N LEU A 158 -15.67 -3.30 11.62
CA LEU A 158 -16.27 -3.07 10.32
C LEU A 158 -15.44 -2.14 9.43
N ARG A 159 -14.80 -1.12 10.03
CA ARG A 159 -13.95 -0.18 9.31
C ARG A 159 -12.65 -0.85 8.85
N ILE A 160 -12.04 -1.69 9.69
CA ILE A 160 -10.87 -2.50 9.30
C ILE A 160 -11.26 -3.45 8.16
N SER A 161 -12.39 -4.14 8.33
CA SER A 161 -12.97 -5.03 7.32
C SER A 161 -13.15 -4.35 5.97
N PHE A 162 -13.68 -3.13 5.97
CA PHE A 162 -13.89 -2.34 4.77
C PHE A 162 -12.56 -1.94 4.13
N LEU A 163 -11.59 -1.44 4.92
CA LEU A 163 -10.28 -1.02 4.41
C LEU A 163 -9.55 -2.17 3.74
N ILE A 164 -9.43 -3.32 4.40
CA ILE A 164 -8.78 -4.49 3.83
C ILE A 164 -9.49 -4.91 2.53
N ARG A 165 -10.81 -5.04 2.54
CA ARG A 165 -11.56 -5.43 1.33
C ARG A 165 -11.46 -4.41 0.21
N SER A 166 -11.35 -3.11 0.50
CA SER A 166 -11.17 -2.09 -0.53
C SER A 166 -9.83 -2.22 -1.25
N VAL A 167 -8.75 -2.52 -0.52
CA VAL A 167 -7.39 -2.67 -1.09
C VAL A 167 -7.29 -3.86 -2.03
N TYR A 168 -7.97 -4.96 -1.70
CA TYR A 168 -7.95 -6.20 -2.51
C TYR A 168 -9.12 -6.30 -3.50
N ASP A 169 -9.88 -5.23 -3.73
CA ASP A 169 -11.07 -5.22 -4.60
C ASP A 169 -12.06 -6.36 -4.29
N LEU A 170 -12.41 -6.50 -3.01
CA LEU A 170 -13.34 -7.51 -2.48
C LEU A 170 -14.66 -6.90 -1.99
N LEU A 171 -14.90 -5.61 -2.25
CA LEU A 171 -16.16 -4.96 -1.92
C LEU A 171 -17.25 -5.35 -2.95
N PRO A 172 -18.54 -5.29 -2.56
CA PRO A 172 -19.65 -5.65 -3.44
C PRO A 172 -19.91 -4.56 -4.52
N SER A 173 -18.96 -4.38 -5.43
CA SER A 173 -19.15 -3.61 -6.68
C SER A 173 -19.86 -4.47 -7.73
N ASN A 174 -20.58 -3.89 -8.70
CA ASN A 174 -21.26 -4.71 -9.71
C ASN A 174 -20.30 -5.61 -10.51
N ALA A 175 -19.05 -5.16 -10.75
CA ALA A 175 -18.03 -6.00 -11.34
C ALA A 175 -17.71 -7.25 -10.49
N ASN A 176 -17.67 -7.11 -9.17
CA ASN A 176 -17.45 -8.23 -8.25
C ASN A 176 -18.72 -9.09 -8.09
N LEU A 177 -19.90 -8.49 -8.09
CA LEU A 177 -21.17 -9.21 -8.01
C LEU A 177 -21.37 -10.15 -9.20
N ILE A 178 -20.97 -9.75 -10.41
CA ILE A 178 -20.93 -10.66 -11.57
C ILE A 178 -19.96 -11.81 -11.35
N ARG A 179 -18.75 -11.51 -10.87
CA ARG A 179 -17.76 -12.55 -10.59
C ARG A 179 -18.28 -13.57 -9.57
N TRP A 180 -19.16 -13.15 -8.66
CA TRP A 180 -19.81 -14.01 -7.67
C TRP A 180 -21.13 -14.63 -8.14
N GLY A 181 -21.53 -14.43 -9.40
CA GLY A 181 -22.78 -14.96 -9.96
C GLY A 181 -24.04 -14.37 -9.34
N LYS A 182 -23.98 -13.14 -8.81
CA LYS A 182 -25.11 -12.45 -8.14
C LYS A 182 -25.79 -11.39 -9.00
N LYS A 183 -25.19 -11.03 -10.13
CA LYS A 183 -25.68 -10.01 -11.06
C LYS A 183 -25.16 -10.32 -12.46
N ASP A 184 -25.84 -9.84 -13.49
CA ASP A 184 -25.45 -10.08 -14.90
C ASP A 184 -24.75 -8.87 -15.55
N ASP A 185 -24.94 -7.66 -15.02
CA ASP A 185 -24.44 -6.41 -15.62
C ASP A 185 -23.45 -5.64 -14.70
N PRO A 186 -22.21 -5.33 -15.18
CA PRO A 186 -21.20 -4.64 -14.36
C PRO A 186 -21.34 -3.12 -14.38
N THR A 187 -22.34 -2.57 -15.08
CA THR A 187 -22.48 -1.12 -15.26
C THR A 187 -22.79 -0.40 -13.94
N CYS A 188 -22.34 0.84 -13.85
CA CYS A 188 -22.66 1.74 -12.75
C CYS A 188 -24.04 2.36 -12.99
N PRO A 189 -24.97 2.31 -12.01
CA PRO A 189 -26.31 2.86 -12.18
C PRO A 189 -26.34 4.39 -12.35
N LEU A 190 -25.24 5.08 -12.02
CA LEU A 190 -25.16 6.54 -12.13
C LEU A 190 -24.59 7.01 -13.47
N CYS A 191 -23.53 6.36 -13.96
CA CYS A 191 -22.78 6.83 -15.13
C CYS A 191 -22.59 5.78 -16.23
N GLN A 192 -23.19 4.60 -16.08
CA GLN A 192 -23.20 3.47 -17.02
C GLN A 192 -21.83 2.86 -17.38
N ASN A 193 -20.72 3.42 -16.92
CA ASN A 193 -19.40 2.79 -17.02
C ASN A 193 -19.27 1.56 -16.12
N ARG A 194 -18.29 0.70 -16.40
CA ARG A 194 -17.97 -0.48 -15.57
C ARG A 194 -17.71 -0.08 -14.11
N GLN A 195 -18.48 -0.65 -13.18
CA GLN A 195 -18.45 -0.33 -11.76
C GLN A 195 -17.48 -1.25 -11.00
N THR A 196 -16.23 -0.79 -10.87
CA THR A 196 -15.21 -1.39 -9.97
C THR A 196 -15.26 -0.77 -8.58
N THR A 197 -14.51 -1.33 -7.62
CA THR A 197 -14.38 -0.70 -6.29
C THR A 197 -13.77 0.71 -6.39
N GLU A 198 -12.71 0.90 -7.19
CA GLU A 198 -12.14 2.23 -7.47
C GLU A 198 -13.19 3.19 -8.03
N HIS A 199 -13.98 2.74 -8.99
CA HIS A 199 -15.06 3.53 -9.57
C HIS A 199 -16.04 4.04 -8.52
N VAL A 200 -16.50 3.16 -7.63
CA VAL A 200 -17.46 3.52 -6.59
C VAL A 200 -16.85 4.48 -5.58
N LEU A 201 -15.60 4.26 -5.17
CA LEU A 201 -14.98 5.00 -4.07
C LEU A 201 -14.44 6.37 -4.48
N SER A 202 -13.96 6.54 -5.72
CA SER A 202 -13.28 7.79 -6.12
C SER A 202 -13.47 8.23 -7.56
N SER A 203 -13.79 7.32 -8.49
CA SER A 203 -13.62 7.60 -9.93
C SER A 203 -14.93 7.72 -10.72
N CYS A 204 -16.09 7.76 -10.05
CA CYS A 204 -17.38 7.96 -10.73
C CYS A 204 -17.59 9.44 -11.06
N LYS A 205 -17.60 9.77 -12.37
CA LYS A 205 -17.79 11.14 -12.88
C LYS A 205 -19.07 11.80 -12.37
N VAL A 206 -20.19 11.07 -12.38
CA VAL A 206 -21.50 11.58 -11.93
C VAL A 206 -21.53 11.74 -10.41
N ALA A 207 -20.94 10.81 -9.65
CA ALA A 207 -20.85 10.96 -8.20
C ALA A 207 -19.98 12.16 -7.79
N LEU A 208 -18.90 12.41 -8.54
CA LEU A 208 -18.03 13.57 -8.37
C LEU A 208 -18.77 14.88 -8.67
N SER A 209 -19.43 15.00 -9.83
CA SER A 209 -20.14 16.23 -10.21
C SER A 209 -21.31 16.55 -9.27
N GLN A 210 -21.97 15.53 -8.72
CA GLN A 210 -23.03 15.68 -7.73
C GLN A 210 -22.52 15.93 -6.30
N GLY A 211 -21.20 16.00 -6.07
CA GLY A 211 -20.62 16.24 -4.74
C GLY A 211 -20.85 15.10 -3.74
N ARG A 212 -21.13 13.87 -4.18
CA ARG A 212 -21.43 12.74 -3.27
C ARG A 212 -20.23 12.34 -2.41
N TYR A 213 -19.02 12.48 -2.93
CA TYR A 213 -17.79 12.19 -2.20
C TYR A 213 -17.51 13.18 -1.07
N THR A 214 -17.87 14.45 -1.27
CA THR A 214 -17.70 15.49 -0.25
C THR A 214 -18.83 15.48 0.77
N TRP A 215 -20.01 14.95 0.43
CA TRP A 215 -21.18 14.92 1.32
C TRP A 215 -20.89 14.34 2.71
N ARG A 216 -20.23 13.17 2.79
CA ARG A 216 -19.88 12.55 4.09
C ARG A 216 -18.92 13.41 4.91
N HIS A 217 -17.93 14.02 4.24
CA HIS A 217 -16.97 14.91 4.89
C HIS A 217 -17.66 16.16 5.40
N ASN A 218 -18.49 16.79 4.55
CA ASN A 218 -19.26 17.98 4.89
C ASN A 218 -20.22 17.70 6.05
N ARG A 219 -20.83 16.51 6.12
CA ARG A 219 -21.70 16.15 7.23
C ARG A 219 -20.94 16.08 8.56
N VAL A 220 -19.75 15.48 8.58
CA VAL A 220 -18.91 15.45 9.79
C VAL A 220 -18.48 16.87 10.18
N LEU A 221 -18.08 17.70 9.21
CA LEU A 221 -17.72 19.09 9.46
C LEU A 221 -18.89 19.91 10.01
N GLN A 222 -20.11 19.66 9.52
CA GLN A 222 -21.33 20.29 10.03
C GLN A 222 -21.61 19.92 11.48
N GLU A 223 -21.47 18.64 11.86
CA GLU A 223 -21.64 18.22 13.26
C GLU A 223 -20.60 18.85 14.17
N LEU A 224 -19.32 18.89 13.75
CA LEU A 224 -18.27 19.56 14.51
C LEU A 224 -18.54 21.06 14.64
N ALA A 225 -18.95 21.72 13.56
CA ALA A 225 -19.31 23.13 13.56
C ALA A 225 -20.50 23.42 14.49
N SER A 226 -21.47 22.51 14.55
CA SER A 226 -22.62 22.59 15.47
C SER A 226 -22.15 22.55 16.92
N VAL A 227 -21.34 21.56 17.29
CA VAL A 227 -20.81 21.42 18.67
C VAL A 227 -20.01 22.65 19.08
N ILE A 228 -19.15 23.16 18.19
CA ILE A 228 -18.36 24.38 18.44
C ILE A 228 -19.26 25.62 18.56
N SER A 229 -20.31 25.74 17.75
CA SER A 229 -21.22 26.89 17.80
C SER A 229 -21.97 26.94 19.13
N ILE A 230 -22.44 25.78 19.60
CA ILE A 230 -23.07 25.62 20.92
C ILE A 230 -22.08 26.02 22.03
N ALA A 231 -20.84 25.53 21.97
CA ALA A 231 -19.81 25.87 22.95
C ALA A 231 -19.46 27.37 22.98
N LYS A 232 -19.65 28.08 21.85
CA LYS A 232 -19.44 29.54 21.74
C LYS A 232 -20.69 30.36 22.08
N GLY A 233 -21.77 29.74 22.58
CA GLY A 233 -23.00 30.42 22.96
C GLY A 233 -23.86 30.91 21.78
N LYS A 234 -23.65 30.36 20.57
CA LYS A 234 -24.47 30.65 19.38
C LYS A 234 -25.49 29.52 19.14
N SER A 235 -26.67 29.85 18.62
CA SER A 235 -27.66 28.83 18.22
C SER A 235 -27.08 27.90 17.14
N SER A 236 -27.42 26.61 17.22
CA SER A 236 -26.86 25.58 16.33
C SER A 236 -27.29 25.80 14.87
N PRO A 237 -26.35 25.80 13.90
CA PRO A 237 -26.68 25.90 12.47
C PRO A 237 -27.52 24.73 11.92
N LEU A 238 -27.57 23.59 12.61
CA LEU A 238 -28.27 22.39 12.14
C LEU A 238 -29.80 22.52 12.19
N GLN A 239 -30.33 23.42 13.03
CA GLN A 239 -31.78 23.67 13.10
C GLN A 239 -32.31 24.44 11.88
N GLN A 240 -31.46 25.12 11.11
CA GLN A 240 -31.87 25.89 9.93
C GLN A 240 -31.80 25.08 8.61
N ALA A 241 -31.06 23.97 8.57
CA ALA A 241 -30.84 23.21 7.34
C ALA A 241 -31.88 22.10 7.06
N GLN A 242 -32.74 21.75 8.04
CA GLN A 242 -33.80 20.74 7.86
C GLN A 242 -34.99 21.20 7.01
N GLN A 243 -35.04 22.47 6.58
CA GLN A 243 -36.09 22.97 5.69
C GLN A 243 -35.82 22.77 4.19
N TYR A 244 -34.62 22.34 3.78
CA TYR A 244 -34.32 22.12 2.37
C TYR A 244 -34.20 20.63 2.04
N SER A 245 -35.35 20.02 1.71
CA SER A 245 -35.42 18.70 1.08
C SER A 245 -35.08 18.85 -0.42
N PRO A 246 -34.27 17.96 -1.04
CA PRO A 246 -34.01 18.06 -2.48
C PRO A 246 -35.31 17.86 -3.24
N GLN A 247 -35.71 18.87 -4.02
CA GLN A 247 -36.88 18.76 -4.90
C GLN A 247 -36.67 17.58 -5.86
N LYS A 248 -37.64 16.65 -5.82
CA LYS A 248 -37.83 15.57 -6.78
C LYS A 248 -37.88 16.22 -8.17
N VAL A 249 -36.88 15.93 -9.02
CA VAL A 249 -36.91 16.34 -10.42
C VAL A 249 -37.97 15.47 -11.10
N GLU A 250 -39.19 15.99 -11.21
CA GLU A 250 -40.25 15.40 -12.03
C GLU A 250 -39.92 15.64 -13.50
N SER A 251 -39.62 14.54 -14.20
CA SER A 251 -39.48 14.48 -15.64
C SER A 251 -40.84 14.79 -16.27
N LYS A 252 -40.97 15.99 -16.87
CA LYS A 252 -42.10 16.31 -17.73
C LYS A 252 -41.99 15.51 -19.03
N ASN A 253 -42.65 14.36 -19.09
CA ASN A 253 -43.00 13.73 -20.36
C ASN A 253 -44.24 14.44 -20.89
N GLY A 254 -44.04 15.38 -21.83
CA GLY A 254 -45.12 15.89 -22.66
C GLY A 254 -45.38 14.92 -23.81
N THR A 255 -46.59 14.38 -23.88
CA THR A 255 -47.25 13.96 -25.13
C THR A 255 -48.70 13.64 -24.81
N GLU A 256 -49.55 14.66 -24.87
CA GLU A 256 -50.98 14.50 -25.12
C GLU A 256 -51.23 15.10 -26.50
N SER A 257 -51.41 14.23 -27.49
CA SER A 257 -52.10 14.55 -28.73
C SER A 257 -53.29 13.60 -28.79
N ARG A 258 -54.49 14.14 -28.67
CA ARG A 258 -55.72 13.42 -28.98
C ARG A 258 -56.69 14.35 -29.71
N LEU A 259 -57.30 13.77 -30.76
CA LEU A 259 -58.45 14.21 -31.55
C LEU A 259 -58.07 15.20 -32.66
N GLN A 260 -58.21 14.87 -33.95
CA GLN A 260 -59.27 14.11 -34.62
C GLN A 260 -58.76 12.96 -35.50
#